data_AF-A0A2A7UXY7-F1
#
_entry.id   AF-A0A2A7UXY7-F1
#
_cell.length_a   1.000
_cell.length_b   1.000
_cell.length_c   1.000
_cell.angle_alpha   90.00
_cell.angle_beta   90.00
_cell.angle_gamma   90.00
#
_symmetry.space_group_name_H-M   'P 1'
#
loop_
_entity.id
_entity.type
_entity.pdbx_description
1 polymer ?
#
loop_
_entity_poly.entity_id
_entity_poly.type
_entity_poly.pdbx_seq_one_letter_code
_entity_poly.pdbx_strand_id
1 'polypeptide(L)' 'MQPDDLQALVQLRMPFGKHKDMLLADLPGNYLAWFAREGFPAGRLGQLLALMHELDHNNLRGLLDPLRTAPRASARRV' A
#
# COMPACT_ATOMS: atom_id res chain seq x y z
N MET A 1 5.79 12.73 6.36
CA MET A 1 5.95 11.30 6.67
C MET A 1 6.11 11.16 8.17
N GLN A 2 5.25 10.40 8.84
CA GLN A 2 5.44 10.03 10.24
C GLN A 2 6.06 8.64 10.35
N PRO A 3 6.74 8.30 11.46
CA PRO A 3 7.38 6.99 11.63
C PRO A 3 6.40 5.82 11.42
N ASP A 4 5.14 6.03 11.77
CA ASP A 4 4.09 5.01 11.77
C ASP A 4 3.42 4.83 10.39
N ASP A 5 3.82 5.59 9.36
CA ASP A 5 3.20 5.53 8.03
C ASP A 5 3.34 4.13 7.42
N LEU A 6 4.52 3.51 7.53
CA LEU A 6 4.76 2.16 7.02
C LEU A 6 3.92 1.11 7.74
N GLN A 7 3.71 1.29 9.05
CA GLN A 7 2.86 0.41 9.83
C GLN A 7 1.38 0.57 9.45
N ALA A 8 0.95 1.81 9.19
CA ALA A 8 -0.41 2.08 8.72
C ALA A 8 -0.68 1.41 7.36
N LEU A 9 0.31 1.30 6.46
CA LEU A 9 0.13 0.61 5.17
C LEU A 9 -0.24 -0.87 5.32
N VAL A 10 0.28 -1.54 6.34
CA VAL A 10 0.04 -2.98 6.57
C VAL A 10 -1.14 -3.27 7.52
N GLN A 11 -1.73 -2.23 8.13
CA GLN A 11 -2.86 -2.36 9.07
C GLN A 11 -4.16 -1.75 8.53
N LEU A 12 -4.07 -0.64 7.79
CA LEU A 12 -5.23 0.06 7.28
C LEU A 12 -5.80 -0.67 6.07
N ARG A 13 -7.12 -0.84 6.09
CA ARG A 13 -7.88 -1.34 4.94
C ARG A 13 -8.46 -0.18 4.16
N MET A 14 -8.55 -0.37 2.85
CA MET A 14 -9.16 0.59 1.95
C MET A 14 -10.65 0.76 2.32
N PRO A 15 -11.12 1.98 2.64
CA PRO A 15 -12.47 2.19 3.16
C PRO A 15 -13.56 2.20 2.08
N PHE A 16 -13.20 2.33 0.80
CA PHE A 16 -14.15 2.46 -0.31
C PHE A 16 -13.58 1.94 -1.63
N GLY A 17 -14.41 1.98 -2.67
CA GLY A 17 -14.03 1.62 -4.04
C GLY A 17 -14.00 0.11 -4.29
N LYS A 18 -13.45 -0.28 -5.44
CA LYS A 18 -13.38 -1.68 -5.89
C LYS A 18 -12.55 -2.57 -4.94
N HIS A 19 -11.57 -1.99 -4.26
CA HIS A 19 -10.65 -2.69 -3.36
C HIS A 19 -11.02 -2.48 -1.88
N LYS A 20 -12.28 -2.17 -1.58
CA LYS A 20 -12.75 -2.03 -0.20
C LYS A 20 -12.36 -3.27 0.63
N ASP A 21 -11.98 -3.03 1.89
CA ASP A 21 -11.57 -4.04 2.87
C ASP A 21 -10.22 -4.73 2.57
N MET A 22 -9.54 -4.36 1.49
CA MET A 22 -8.16 -4.78 1.18
C MET A 22 -7.14 -3.92 1.93
N LEU A 23 -6.06 -4.51 2.45
CA LEU A 23 -4.96 -3.76 3.06
C LEU A 23 -4.30 -2.84 2.02
N LEU A 24 -3.88 -1.64 2.44
CA LEU A 24 -3.19 -0.71 1.54
C LEU A 24 -1.95 -1.33 0.90
N ALA A 25 -1.17 -2.09 1.69
CA ALA A 25 0.03 -2.81 1.22
C ALA A 25 -0.26 -3.84 0.10
N ASP A 26 -1.50 -4.33 0.02
CA ASP A 26 -1.92 -5.34 -0.96
C ASP A 26 -2.65 -4.74 -2.16
N LEU A 27 -2.82 -3.42 -2.21
CA LEU A 27 -3.46 -2.76 -3.33
C LEU A 27 -2.69 -3.02 -4.64
N PRO A 28 -3.38 -3.36 -5.73
CA PRO A 28 -2.75 -3.55 -7.04
C PRO A 28 -2.02 -2.28 -7.52
N GLY A 29 -0.85 -2.45 -8.14
CA GLY A 29 -0.06 -1.33 -8.66
C GLY A 29 -0.78 -0.49 -9.71
N ASN A 30 -1.60 -1.12 -10.56
CA ASN A 30 -2.44 -0.41 -11.54
C ASN A 30 -3.49 0.50 -10.88
N TYR A 31 -4.00 0.12 -9.70
CA TYR A 31 -4.94 0.93 -8.95
C TYR A 31 -4.26 2.14 -8.30
N LEU A 32 -3.05 1.97 -7.78
CA LEU A 32 -2.22 3.05 -7.26
C LEU A 32 -1.78 4.01 -8.38
N ALA A 33 -1.40 3.48 -9.53
CA ALA A 33 -1.03 4.28 -10.70
C ALA A 33 -2.22 5.08 -11.26
N TRP A 34 -3.44 4.53 -11.19
CA TRP A 34 -4.65 5.28 -11.53
C TRP A 34 -4.85 6.48 -10.59
N PHE A 35 -4.69 6.30 -9.27
CA PHE A 35 -4.72 7.42 -8.32
C PHE A 35 -3.60 8.44 -8.55
N ALA A 36 -2.40 8.02 -8.96
CA ALA A 36 -1.32 8.94 -9.28
C ALA A 36 -1.64 9.83 -10.49
N ARG A 37 -2.55 9.40 -11.38
CA ARG A 37 -3.01 10.16 -12.55
C ARG A 37 -4.21 11.05 -12.23
N GLU A 38 -5.20 10.51 -11.52
CA GLU A 38 -6.42 11.25 -11.16
C GLU A 38 -6.24 12.20 -9.97
N GLY A 39 -5.28 11.89 -9.10
CA GLY A 39 -5.04 12.57 -7.84
C GLY A 39 -5.44 11.72 -6.63
N PHE A 40 -4.62 11.78 -5.58
CA PHE A 40 -4.90 11.11 -4.32
C PHE A 40 -5.96 11.88 -3.50
N PRO A 41 -6.82 11.19 -2.73
CA PRO A 41 -7.79 11.84 -1.85
C PRO A 41 -7.08 12.71 -0.80
N ALA A 42 -7.71 13.79 -0.36
CA ALA A 42 -7.12 14.64 0.67
C ALA A 42 -6.96 13.91 2.02
N GLY A 43 -6.00 14.38 2.82
CA GLY A 43 -5.77 13.89 4.18
C GLY A 43 -4.91 12.62 4.26
N ARG A 44 -5.02 11.94 5.39
CA ARG A 44 -4.10 10.85 5.77
C ARG A 44 -4.13 9.67 4.80
N LEU A 45 -5.32 9.29 4.31
CA LEU A 45 -5.46 8.17 3.39
C LEU A 45 -4.71 8.42 2.08
N GLY A 46 -4.84 9.60 1.49
CA GLY A 46 -4.14 9.90 0.24
C GLY A 46 -2.63 9.99 0.40
N GLN A 47 -2.15 10.50 1.54
CA GLN A 47 -0.72 10.46 1.86
C GLN A 47 -0.19 9.02 1.92
N LEU A 48 -0.95 8.10 2.53
CA LEU A 48 -0.59 6.68 2.56
C LEU A 48 -0.67 6.02 1.19
N LEU A 49 -1.67 6.36 0.37
CA LEU A 49 -1.78 5.85 -1.00
C LEU A 49 -0.64 6.35 -1.90
N ALA A 50 -0.25 7.61 -1.76
CA ALA A 50 0.90 8.18 -2.45
C ALA A 50 2.21 7.48 -2.04
N LEU A 51 2.42 7.30 -0.74
CA LEU A 51 3.55 6.53 -0.23
C LEU A 51 3.55 5.09 -0.76
N MET A 52 2.39 4.42 -0.76
CA MET A 52 2.29 3.07 -1.29
C MET A 52 2.62 3.01 -2.78
N HIS A 53 2.20 4.02 -3.55
CA HIS A 53 2.56 4.15 -4.96
C HIS A 53 4.06 4.35 -5.16
N GLU A 54 4.72 5.17 -4.34
CA GLU A 54 6.17 5.36 -4.38
C GLU A 54 6.91 4.06 -4.08
N LEU A 55 6.48 3.31 -3.04
CA LEU A 55 7.06 2.02 -2.71
C LEU A 55 6.89 1.00 -3.85
N ASP A 56 5.73 0.97 -4.48
CA ASP A 56 5.47 0.11 -5.64
C ASP A 56 6.35 0.48 -6.84
N HIS A 57 6.39 1.76 -7.21
CA HIS A 57 7.14 2.26 -8.35
C HIS A 57 8.64 1.99 -8.24
N ASN A 58 9.18 2.02 -7.01
CA ASN A 58 10.59 1.74 -6.74
C ASN A 58 10.89 0.26 -6.43
N ASN A 59 9.92 -0.65 -6.58
CA ASN A 59 10.06 -2.08 -6.20
C ASN A 59 10.42 -2.31 -4.72
N LEU A 60 10.02 -1.41 -3.82
CA LEU A 60 10.31 -1.41 -2.39
C LEU A 60 9.21 -2.02 -1.52
N ARG A 61 8.17 -2.63 -2.12
CA ARG A 61 7.08 -3.27 -1.35
C ARG A 61 7.57 -4.31 -0.33
N GLY A 62 8.68 -4.99 -0.62
CA GLY A 62 9.28 -5.98 0.29
C GLY A 62 9.76 -5.40 1.62
N LEU A 63 9.96 -4.07 1.72
CA LEU A 63 10.27 -3.41 3.00
C LEU A 63 9.13 -3.51 4.01
N LEU A 64 7.90 -3.76 3.55
CA LEU A 64 6.73 -3.91 4.41
C LEU A 64 6.63 -5.32 5.01
N ASP A 65 7.28 -6.32 4.43
CA ASP A 65 7.19 -7.71 4.88
C ASP A 65 7.50 -7.93 6.37
N PRO A 66 8.57 -7.34 6.97
CA PRO A 66 8.83 -7.50 8.40
C PRO A 66 7.77 -6.82 9.30
N LEU A 67 7.00 -5.87 8.77
CA LEU A 67 5.93 -5.21 9.52
C LEU A 67 4.61 -6.01 9.49
N ARG A 68 4.50 -7.01 8.62
CA ARG A 68 3.30 -7.85 8.50
C ARG A 68 3.35 -8.94 9.58
N THR A 69 2.31 -9.00 10.42
CA THR A 69 2.14 -10.06 11.42
C THR A 69 2.12 -11.47 10.84
N ALA A 70 1.65 -11.61 9.59
CA ALA A 70 1.79 -12.84 8.83
C ALA A 70 2.76 -12.57 7.66
N PRO A 71 3.93 -13.23 7.60
CA PRO A 71 4.78 -13.13 6.43
C PRO A 71 3.97 -13.57 5.21
N ARG A 72 4.03 -12.81 4.10
CA ARG A 72 3.58 -13.32 2.81
C ARG A 72 4.30 -14.65 2.64
N ALA A 73 3.55 -15.76 2.51
CA ALA A 73 4.14 -17.02 2.11
C ALA A 73 4.88 -16.72 0.81
N SER A 74 6.20 -16.65 0.89
CA SER A 74 7.08 -16.20 -0.18
C SER A 74 6.68 -17.02 -1.39
N ALA A 75 6.16 -16.37 -2.43
CA ALA A 75 5.84 -17.06 -3.68
C ALA A 75 7.15 -17.71 -4.13
N ARG A 76 7.21 -19.02 -3.91
CA ARG A 76 8.35 -19.88 -4.13
C ARG A 76 8.72 -19.69 -5.60
N ARG A 77 9.84 -19.04 -5.87
CA ARG A 77 10.45 -19.06 -7.20
C ARG A 77 10.71 -20.54 -7.51
N VAL A 78 10.04 -21.05 -8.54
CA VAL A 78 10.42 -22.26 -9.26
C VAL A 78 11.00 -21.78 -10.59
#